data_AF-A0A7J5AS75-F1
#
_entry.id   AF-A0A7J5AS75-F1
#
_cell.length_a   1.000
_cell.length_b   1.000
_cell.length_c   1.000
_cell.angle_alpha   90.00
_cell.angle_beta   90.00
_cell.angle_gamma   90.00
#
_symmetry.space_group_name_H-M   'P 1'
#
loop_
_entity.id
_entity.type
_entity.pdbx_description
1 polymer ?
#
loop_
_entity_poly.entity_id
_entity_poly.type
_entity_poly.pdbx_seq_one_letter_code
_entity_poly.pdbx_strand_id
1 'polypeptide(L)'
;MKNTFYILILSLGIISCTNPKQNLIRVKNDYKIDLTIIDSVRENLNGFWLMDLNTKNSDIETILCLQFYNNLSSWEHINYNKKLLNNYYETNSSEPIASLIKIKDTVKIVFVGLGGSDTTKIDFLSKTKLKINNRIYLKHKGYSILK
;
A
#
# COMPACT_ATOMS: atom_id res chain seq x y z
N MET A 1 22.39 36.42 46.77
CA MET A 1 21.03 35.84 46.78
C MET A 1 20.29 36.28 45.52
N LYS A 2 19.90 35.29 44.69
CA LYS A 2 18.75 35.25 43.76
C LYS A 2 18.69 36.29 42.63
N ASN A 3 18.42 35.96 41.37
CA ASN A 3 18.40 34.71 40.60
C ASN A 3 18.21 35.16 39.15
N THR A 4 19.18 34.95 38.28
CA THR A 4 19.07 35.22 36.84
C THR A 4 18.48 33.99 36.19
N PHE A 5 17.20 34.01 35.82
CA PHE A 5 16.58 32.95 35.02
C PHE A 5 15.89 33.57 33.81
N TYR A 6 16.66 33.73 32.73
CA TYR A 6 16.14 33.78 31.38
C TYR A 6 15.71 32.36 31.01
N ILE A 7 14.40 32.11 30.96
CA ILE A 7 13.85 30.94 30.29
C ILE A 7 12.94 31.47 29.18
N LEU A 8 13.59 31.82 28.08
CA LEU A 8 12.97 31.99 26.78
C LEU A 8 12.87 30.56 26.20
N ILE A 9 11.86 29.79 26.63
CA ILE A 9 11.52 28.52 25.95
C ILE A 9 10.82 28.92 24.65
N LEU A 10 11.67 29.15 23.67
CA LEU A 10 11.37 29.01 22.26
C LEU A 10 11.04 27.53 22.03
N SER A 11 9.79 27.11 22.25
CA SER A 11 9.29 25.81 21.81
C SER A 11 9.09 25.81 20.29
N LEU A 12 10.14 26.14 19.54
CA LEU A 12 10.32 25.63 18.18
C LEU A 12 10.73 24.16 18.31
N GLY A 13 9.72 23.30 18.45
CA GLY A 13 9.90 21.87 18.68
C GLY A 13 9.14 21.05 17.66
N ILE A 14 9.70 20.97 16.45
CA ILE A 14 9.50 19.90 15.45
C ILE A 14 8.07 19.76 14.92
N ILE A 15 7.74 20.56 13.89
CA ILE A 15 6.83 20.08 12.84
C ILE A 15 7.54 18.87 12.23
N SER A 16 7.23 17.68 12.73
CA SER A 16 7.65 16.43 12.10
C SER A 16 6.97 16.38 10.74
N CYS A 17 7.65 16.89 9.71
CA CYS A 17 7.34 16.53 8.34
C CYS A 17 7.59 15.02 8.24
N THR A 18 6.56 14.23 8.50
CA THR A 18 6.59 12.78 8.40
C THR A 18 7.01 12.42 6.98
N ASN A 19 8.21 11.86 6.82
CA ASN A 19 8.68 11.45 5.51
C ASN A 19 7.70 10.39 4.97
N PRO A 20 7.06 10.60 3.81
CA PRO A 20 6.04 9.69 3.29
C PRO A 20 6.55 8.25 3.11
N LYS A 21 7.87 8.05 3.02
CA LYS A 21 8.50 6.73 2.86
C LYS A 21 8.78 5.98 4.17
N GLN A 22 8.48 6.53 5.34
CA GLN A 22 8.78 5.89 6.64
C GLN A 22 7.96 4.61 6.89
N ASN A 23 6.77 4.53 6.29
CA ASN A 23 5.86 3.41 6.44
C ASN A 23 6.04 2.32 5.38
N LEU A 24 7.02 2.47 4.48
CA LEU A 24 7.38 1.42 3.54
C LEU A 24 8.11 0.27 4.24
N ILE A 25 7.84 -0.95 3.80
CA ILE A 25 8.58 -2.14 4.22
C ILE A 25 9.90 -2.18 3.47
N ARG A 26 11.00 -2.40 4.20
CA ARG A 26 12.34 -2.60 3.64
C ARG A 26 12.81 -4.00 3.99
N VAL A 27 13.30 -4.73 2.99
CA VAL A 27 13.85 -6.08 3.14
C VAL A 27 15.29 -6.04 2.65
N LYS A 28 16.21 -6.66 3.41
CA LYS A 28 17.65 -6.67 3.07
C LYS A 28 17.93 -7.38 1.74
N ASN A 29 17.22 -8.48 1.50
CA ASN A 29 17.31 -9.28 0.29
C ASN A 29 15.94 -9.33 -0.38
N ASP A 30 15.62 -8.28 -1.14
CA ASP A 30 14.42 -8.28 -1.97
C ASP A 30 14.71 -9.02 -3.28
N TYR A 31 13.85 -9.97 -3.63
CA TYR A 31 14.00 -10.79 -4.82
C TYR A 31 12.68 -10.88 -5.56
N LYS A 32 12.77 -11.13 -6.87
CA LYS A 32 11.60 -11.31 -7.72
C LYS A 32 10.90 -12.62 -7.35
N ILE A 33 9.59 -12.55 -7.14
CA ILE A 33 8.74 -13.72 -6.90
C ILE A 33 8.48 -14.43 -8.22
N ASP A 34 8.51 -15.77 -8.18
CA ASP A 34 8.14 -16.60 -9.31
C ASP A 34 6.63 -16.51 -9.56
N LEU A 35 6.25 -15.94 -10.71
CA LEU A 35 4.87 -15.75 -11.11
C LEU A 35 4.21 -17.03 -11.67
N THR A 36 4.90 -18.17 -11.66
CA THR A 36 4.34 -19.47 -12.09
C THR A 36 3.69 -20.24 -10.93
N ILE A 37 3.99 -19.86 -9.68
CA ILE A 37 3.57 -20.53 -8.44
C ILE A 37 2.52 -19.68 -7.72
N ILE A 38 1.25 -20.07 -7.82
CA ILE A 38 0.11 -19.27 -7.31
C ILE A 38 0.16 -19.03 -5.80
N ASP A 39 0.59 -20.02 -5.02
CA ASP A 39 0.70 -19.89 -3.56
C ASP A 39 1.75 -18.85 -3.16
N SER A 40 2.89 -18.85 -3.84
CA SER A 40 3.96 -17.86 -3.61
C SER A 40 3.50 -16.46 -4.00
N VAL A 41 2.83 -16.31 -5.14
CA VAL A 41 2.26 -15.02 -5.58
C VAL A 41 1.25 -14.50 -4.55
N ARG A 42 0.32 -15.36 -4.12
CA ARG A 42 -0.71 -15.03 -3.15
C ARG A 42 -0.14 -14.58 -1.81
N GLU A 43 0.80 -15.34 -1.25
CA GLU A 43 1.45 -15.01 0.01
C GLU A 43 2.14 -13.63 -0.05
N ASN A 44 2.82 -13.33 -1.17
CA ASN A 44 3.55 -12.08 -1.33
C ASN A 44 2.65 -10.89 -1.68
N LEU A 45 1.50 -11.13 -2.31
CA LEU A 45 0.49 -10.10 -2.57
C LEU A 45 -0.24 -9.66 -1.29
N ASN A 46 -0.45 -10.54 -0.31
CA ASN A 46 -1.16 -10.21 0.93
C ASN A 46 -0.50 -9.06 1.71
N GLY A 47 -1.30 -8.07 2.11
CA GLY A 47 -0.89 -6.91 2.90
C GLY A 47 -1.24 -5.58 2.24
N PHE A 48 -0.54 -4.53 2.67
CA PHE A 48 -0.80 -3.16 2.24
C PHE A 48 0.23 -2.70 1.20
N TRP A 49 -0.24 -1.90 0.26
CA TRP A 49 0.51 -1.46 -0.91
C TRP A 49 0.26 0.02 -1.17
N LEU A 50 1.27 0.86 -0.99
CA LEU A 50 1.20 2.28 -1.35
C LEU A 50 1.31 2.42 -2.87
N MET A 51 0.31 3.02 -3.50
CA MET A 51 0.36 3.36 -4.92
C MET A 51 1.37 4.49 -5.15
N ASP A 52 2.37 4.25 -6.01
CA ASP A 52 3.35 5.27 -6.40
C ASP A 52 2.77 6.18 -7.48
N LEU A 53 2.12 7.26 -7.04
CA LEU A 53 1.53 8.27 -7.92
C LEU A 53 2.57 9.24 -8.52
N ASN A 54 3.88 9.08 -8.23
CA ASN A 54 4.95 10.02 -8.59
C ASN A 54 4.75 11.47 -8.09
N THR A 55 3.72 11.72 -7.28
CA THR A 55 3.45 13.03 -6.66
C THR A 55 4.26 13.16 -5.37
N LYS A 56 5.35 13.94 -5.42
CA LYS A 56 6.29 14.07 -4.29
C LYS A 56 5.67 14.65 -3.00
N ASN A 57 4.51 15.33 -3.09
CA ASN A 57 3.93 16.13 -2.00
C ASN A 57 2.41 15.93 -1.84
N SER A 58 1.88 14.72 -2.06
CA SER A 58 0.47 14.47 -1.73
C SER A 58 0.32 14.18 -0.25
N ASP A 59 -0.58 14.90 0.41
CA ASP A 59 -1.00 14.62 1.79
C ASP A 59 -1.90 13.39 1.91
N ILE A 60 -2.34 12.90 0.75
CA ILE A 60 -3.18 11.74 0.57
C ILE A 60 -2.31 10.60 0.05
N GLU A 61 -2.30 9.50 0.79
CA GLU A 61 -1.76 8.22 0.33
C GLU A 61 -2.89 7.32 -0.14
N THR A 62 -2.75 6.75 -1.33
CA THR A 62 -3.65 5.71 -1.83
C THR A 62 -3.04 4.35 -1.52
N ILE A 63 -3.64 3.62 -0.59
CA ILE A 63 -3.20 2.31 -0.13
C ILE A 63 -4.13 1.24 -0.69
N LEU A 64 -3.59 0.32 -1.47
CA LEU A 64 -4.25 -0.92 -1.86
C LEU A 64 -4.11 -1.95 -0.72
N CYS A 65 -5.23 -2.48 -0.26
CA CYS A 65 -5.33 -3.56 0.71
C CYS A 65 -5.64 -4.87 0.00
N LEU A 66 -4.82 -5.89 0.23
CA LEU A 66 -5.03 -7.23 -0.32
C LEU A 66 -4.98 -8.27 0.78
N GLN A 67 -6.03 -9.06 0.90
CA GLN A 67 -6.10 -10.20 1.79
C GLN A 67 -6.81 -11.35 1.09
N PHE A 68 -6.02 -12.16 0.40
CA PHE A 68 -6.50 -13.32 -0.30
C PHE A 68 -6.90 -14.43 0.67
N TYR A 69 -8.17 -14.78 0.67
CA TYR A 69 -8.69 -16.04 1.23
C TYR A 69 -8.94 -17.00 0.06
N ASN A 70 -8.29 -18.16 0.08
CA ASN A 70 -8.05 -18.94 -1.14
C ASN A 70 -7.44 -18.05 -2.21
N ASN A 71 -8.04 -17.94 -3.39
CA ASN A 71 -7.55 -17.09 -4.48
C ASN A 71 -8.39 -15.83 -4.66
N LEU A 72 -9.20 -15.43 -3.68
CA LEU A 72 -10.09 -14.27 -3.76
C LEU A 72 -9.74 -13.22 -2.72
N SER A 73 -9.74 -11.96 -3.10
CA SER A 73 -9.59 -10.80 -2.22
C SER A 73 -10.53 -9.70 -2.71
N SER A 74 -11.04 -8.87 -1.82
CA SER A 74 -11.47 -7.53 -2.23
C SER A 74 -10.24 -6.80 -2.78
N TRP A 75 -10.37 -6.13 -3.91
CA TRP A 75 -9.40 -5.12 -4.32
C TRP A 75 -9.89 -3.83 -3.68
N GLU A 76 -9.21 -3.27 -2.69
CA GLU A 76 -9.72 -2.06 -2.01
C GLU A 76 -8.62 -1.01 -1.92
N HIS A 77 -8.86 0.18 -2.49
CA HIS A 77 -8.02 1.34 -2.25
C HIS A 77 -8.62 2.22 -1.15
N ILE A 78 -7.74 2.61 -0.25
CA ILE A 78 -8.02 3.49 0.87
C ILE A 78 -7.20 4.76 0.68
N ASN A 79 -7.86 5.89 0.61
CA ASN A 79 -7.22 7.20 0.58
C ASN A 79 -7.03 7.69 2.01
N TYR A 80 -5.78 7.73 2.48
CA TYR A 80 -5.43 8.16 3.82
C TYR A 80 -4.86 9.57 3.82
N ASN A 81 -5.53 10.50 4.51
CA ASN A 81 -5.09 11.90 4.62
C ASN A 81 -4.30 12.11 5.92
N LYS A 82 -3.01 12.43 5.77
CA LYS A 82 -2.05 12.63 6.87
C LYS A 82 -2.13 13.98 7.57
N LYS A 83 -2.78 14.98 6.95
CA LYS A 83 -2.78 16.38 7.45
C LYS A 83 -3.99 16.73 8.30
N LEU A 84 -5.04 15.93 8.28
CA LEU A 84 -6.21 16.19 9.11
C LEU A 84 -5.90 15.87 10.58
N LEU A 85 -6.33 16.74 11.49
CA LEU A 85 -6.12 16.65 12.95
C LEU A 85 -6.47 15.28 13.55
N ASN A 86 -7.36 14.52 12.90
CA ASN A 86 -7.81 13.20 13.32
C ASN A 86 -7.45 12.05 12.36
N ASN A 87 -6.60 12.27 11.35
CA ASN A 87 -6.26 11.28 10.31
C ASN A 87 -7.50 10.61 9.70
N TYR A 88 -8.04 11.16 8.62
CA TYR A 88 -9.23 10.62 7.97
C TYR A 88 -8.85 9.62 6.86
N TYR A 89 -9.69 8.60 6.66
CA TYR A 89 -9.61 7.73 5.51
C TYR A 89 -10.95 7.60 4.82
N GLU A 90 -10.89 7.53 3.49
CA GLU A 90 -12.03 7.23 2.64
C GLU A 90 -11.76 5.89 1.93
N THR A 91 -12.73 4.98 2.02
CA THR A 91 -12.70 3.73 1.28
C THR A 91 -13.49 3.90 -0.01
N ASN A 92 -12.89 3.57 -1.14
CA ASN A 92 -13.65 3.44 -2.37
C ASN A 92 -14.39 2.10 -2.33
N SER A 93 -15.67 2.11 -1.95
CA SER A 93 -16.45 0.90 -1.64
C SER A 93 -16.96 0.13 -2.87
N SER A 94 -16.72 0.64 -4.08
CA SER A 94 -17.24 0.06 -5.33
C SER A 94 -16.24 -0.86 -6.05
N GLU A 95 -15.23 -1.37 -5.34
CA GLU A 95 -14.10 -2.01 -5.99
C GLU A 95 -14.32 -3.51 -6.26
N PRO A 96 -13.78 -4.04 -7.38
CA PRO A 96 -14.06 -5.40 -7.83
C PRO A 96 -13.43 -6.46 -6.92
N ILE A 97 -14.01 -7.66 -6.94
CA ILE A 97 -13.38 -8.84 -6.36
C ILE A 97 -12.19 -9.21 -7.24
N ALA A 98 -10.99 -9.29 -6.66
CA ALA A 98 -9.80 -9.79 -7.32
C ALA A 98 -9.66 -11.30 -7.11
N SER A 99 -9.53 -12.05 -8.20
CA SER A 99 -9.24 -13.48 -8.20
C SER A 99 -7.88 -13.79 -8.81
N LEU A 100 -7.08 -14.64 -8.17
CA LEU A 100 -5.86 -15.19 -8.76
C LEU A 100 -6.19 -16.43 -9.58
N ILE A 101 -5.80 -16.42 -10.85
CA ILE A 101 -5.91 -17.57 -11.74
C ILE A 101 -4.57 -17.87 -12.39
N LYS A 102 -4.37 -19.13 -12.77
CA LYS A 102 -3.23 -19.56 -13.57
C LYS A 102 -3.70 -19.73 -15.02
N ILE A 103 -3.14 -18.93 -15.93
CA ILE A 103 -3.36 -19.07 -17.38
C ILE A 103 -2.03 -19.48 -18.00
N LYS A 104 -1.96 -20.69 -18.55
CA LYS A 104 -0.69 -21.33 -18.96
C LYS A 104 0.27 -21.35 -17.76
N ASP A 105 1.51 -20.89 -17.94
CA ASP A 105 2.54 -20.90 -16.90
C ASP A 105 2.64 -19.57 -16.14
N THR A 106 1.60 -18.75 -16.11
CA THR A 106 1.65 -17.45 -15.42
C THR A 106 0.38 -17.16 -14.63
N VAL A 107 0.57 -16.68 -13.41
CA VAL A 107 -0.50 -16.20 -12.52
C VAL A 107 -0.93 -14.80 -12.95
N LYS A 108 -2.24 -14.59 -13.01
CA LYS A 108 -2.90 -13.33 -13.37
C LYS A 108 -3.96 -12.97 -12.34
N ILE A 109 -4.37 -11.70 -12.34
CA ILE A 109 -5.50 -11.22 -11.53
C ILE A 109 -6.70 -11.04 -12.45
N VAL A 110 -7.83 -11.59 -12.06
CA VAL A 110 -9.14 -11.33 -12.66
C VAL A 110 -9.88 -10.38 -11.74
N PHE A 111 -10.42 -9.30 -12.29
CA PHE A 111 -11.38 -8.46 -11.59
C PHE A 111 -12.78 -8.92 -11.96
N VAL A 112 -13.57 -9.34 -10.97
CA VAL A 112 -14.95 -9.77 -11.13
C VAL A 112 -15.86 -8.70 -10.52
N GLY A 113 -16.78 -8.17 -11.33
CA GLY A 113 -17.76 -7.18 -10.91
C GLY A 113 -19.12 -7.38 -11.59
N LEU A 114 -20.09 -6.55 -11.23
CA LEU A 114 -21.48 -6.63 -11.75
C LEU A 114 -21.60 -6.43 -13.28
N GLY A 115 -20.56 -5.89 -13.93
CA GLY A 115 -20.52 -5.62 -15.38
C GLY A 115 -19.66 -6.57 -16.21
N GLY A 116 -19.08 -7.63 -15.64
CA GLY A 116 -18.22 -8.59 -16.34
C GLY A 116 -16.91 -8.89 -15.62
N SER A 117 -15.99 -9.56 -16.33
CA SER A 117 -14.65 -9.86 -15.82
C SER A 117 -13.56 -9.29 -16.73
N ASP A 118 -12.55 -8.68 -16.13
CA ASP A 118 -11.33 -8.23 -16.82
C ASP A 118 -10.12 -8.97 -16.25
N THR A 119 -9.14 -9.29 -17.10
CA THR A 119 -7.91 -9.97 -16.69
C THR A 119 -6.71 -9.06 -16.83
N THR A 120 -6.02 -8.81 -15.72
CA THR A 120 -4.76 -8.07 -15.71
C THR A 120 -3.55 -8.98 -15.45
N LYS A 121 -2.42 -8.62 -16.06
CA LYS A 121 -1.15 -9.29 -15.87
C LYS A 121 -0.40 -8.66 -14.70
N ILE A 122 0.21 -9.49 -13.87
CA ILE A 122 1.23 -9.06 -12.92
C ILE A 122 2.54 -8.88 -13.71
N ASP A 123 2.97 -7.65 -13.90
CA ASP A 123 4.20 -7.34 -14.63
C ASP A 123 5.44 -7.69 -13.81
N PHE A 124 5.37 -7.44 -12.49
CA PHE A 124 6.44 -7.67 -11.55
C PHE A 124 5.90 -7.83 -10.13
N LEU A 125 6.46 -8.79 -9.38
CA LEU A 125 6.24 -8.94 -7.96
C LEU A 125 7.55 -9.27 -7.25
N SER A 126 7.73 -8.66 -6.09
CA SER A 126 8.82 -8.87 -5.13
C SER A 126 8.24 -8.68 -3.72
N LYS A 127 9.04 -8.81 -2.67
CA LYS A 127 8.56 -8.57 -1.30
C LYS A 127 8.20 -7.11 -1.04
N THR A 128 8.83 -6.17 -1.77
CA THR A 128 8.62 -4.73 -1.53
C THR A 128 7.97 -3.97 -2.68
N LYS A 129 7.82 -4.58 -3.85
CA LYS A 129 7.30 -3.91 -5.05
C LYS A 129 6.40 -4.80 -5.88
N LEU A 130 5.27 -4.24 -6.28
CA LEU A 130 4.28 -4.80 -7.20
C LEU A 130 4.12 -3.86 -8.40
N LYS A 131 4.01 -4.43 -9.60
CA LYS A 131 3.68 -3.69 -10.83
C LYS A 131 2.56 -4.41 -11.59
N ILE A 132 1.49 -3.67 -11.88
CA ILE A 132 0.32 -4.15 -12.65
C ILE A 132 -0.12 -2.99 -13.54
N ASN A 133 -0.39 -3.24 -14.83
CA ASN A 133 -0.87 -2.23 -15.79
C ASN A 133 -0.07 -0.91 -15.74
N ASN A 134 1.26 -0.99 -15.72
CA ASN A 134 2.17 0.15 -15.57
C ASN A 134 2.04 0.98 -14.28
N ARG A 135 1.18 0.61 -13.34
CA ARG A 135 1.11 1.18 -11.99
C ARG A 135 2.09 0.47 -11.08
N ILE A 136 2.84 1.25 -10.30
CA ILE A 136 3.79 0.73 -9.32
C ILE A 136 3.17 0.87 -7.94
N TYR A 137 3.32 -0.18 -7.15
CA TYR A 137 2.91 -0.23 -5.76
C TYR A 137 4.10 -0.64 -4.90
N LEU A 138 4.26 0.02 -3.76
CA LEU A 138 5.34 -0.23 -2.81
C LEU A 138 4.77 -0.81 -1.53
N LYS A 139 5.39 -1.87 -1.01
CA LYS A 139 4.87 -2.57 0.18
C LYS A 139 4.87 -1.63 1.37
N HIS A 140 3.72 -1.54 2.02
CA HIS A 140 3.44 -0.63 3.11
C HIS A 140 3.16 -1.43 4.40
N LYS A 141 3.50 -0.87 5.57
CA LYS A 141 3.28 -1.51 6.88
C LYS A 141 1.79 -1.60 7.25
N GLY A 142 0.94 -0.83 6.56
CA GLY A 142 -0.43 -0.54 6.95
C GLY A 142 -0.47 0.50 8.06
N TYR A 143 -1.62 1.18 8.21
CA TYR A 143 -1.91 1.99 9.38
C TYR A 143 -2.62 1.13 10.42
N SER A 144 -2.42 1.41 11.72
CA SER A 144 -3.08 0.65 12.80
C SER A 144 -4.60 0.73 12.73
N ILE A 145 -5.15 1.82 12.20
CA ILE A 145 -6.59 2.00 11.99
C ILE A 145 -7.16 1.14 10.85
N LEU A 146 -6.29 0.53 10.02
CA LEU A 146 -6.66 -0.32 8.89
C LEU A 146 -6.41 -1.80 9.14
N LYS A 147 -5.99 -2.17 10.36
CA LYS A 147 -5.75 -3.55 10.81
C LYS A 147 -6.89 -4.01 11.70
#